data_AF-A0A930HY75-F1
#
_entry.id   AF-A0A930HY75-F1
#
_cell.length_a   1.000
_cell.length_b   1.000
_cell.length_c   1.000
_cell.angle_alpha   90.00
_cell.angle_beta   90.00
_cell.angle_gamma   90.00
#
_symmetry.space_group_name_H-M   'P 1'
#
loop_
_entity.id
_entity.type
_entity.pdbx_description
1 polymer ?
#
loop_
_entity_poly.entity_id
_entity_poly.type
_entity_poly.pdbx_seq_one_letter_code
_entity_poly.pdbx_strand_id
1 'polypeptide(L)'
;MRKIFSSKHILCAGLVLSGLFIFSSSYATNNDANNDNQQVAATPTNNTRIVGTWELTNKDSYAIVRNPRTHKEYKVGFIIDRYDDYKFLPVDFKTGERVDLRSLVGHDDDDLDDELHRFDFYRNGTMSVIEREDNGRWKRDDDTGVYGFRRDGFFMKIDGKTRKNLQVRFINNNEFELTQTKFNDNDLRRIVVKKVMRYVRVTRK
;
A
#
# COMPACT_ATOMS: atom_id res chain seq x y z
N MET A 1 -34.18 -7.65 66.58
CA MET A 1 -32.75 -7.84 66.86
C MET A 1 -32.27 -8.98 65.97
N ARG A 2 -31.24 -8.89 65.11
CA ARG A 2 -29.91 -8.30 65.21
C ARG A 2 -29.46 -7.65 63.89
N LYS A 3 -28.66 -6.59 64.00
CA LYS A 3 -27.81 -6.00 62.95
C LYS A 3 -26.50 -6.79 62.86
N ILE A 4 -25.91 -6.96 61.67
CA ILE A 4 -24.45 -6.95 61.48
C ILE A 4 -24.12 -6.15 60.21
N PHE A 5 -23.03 -5.40 60.33
CA PHE A 5 -22.54 -4.30 59.51
C PHE A 5 -21.81 -4.72 58.21
N SER A 6 -21.96 -3.85 57.21
CA SER A 6 -21.02 -3.39 56.17
C SER A 6 -19.63 -4.03 56.06
N SER A 7 -19.22 -4.33 54.82
CA SER A 7 -17.99 -3.73 54.27
C SER A 7 -18.11 -3.53 52.76
N LYS A 8 -17.64 -2.35 52.32
CA LYS A 8 -17.65 -1.83 50.95
C LYS A 8 -16.51 -2.45 50.15
N HIS A 9 -16.76 -2.87 48.91
CA HIS A 9 -15.80 -2.67 47.83
C HIS A 9 -16.53 -2.29 46.54
N ILE A 10 -16.20 -1.10 46.08
CA ILE A 10 -16.50 -0.54 44.77
C ILE A 10 -15.75 -1.34 43.72
N LEU A 11 -16.40 -1.62 42.58
CA LEU A 11 -15.73 -1.65 41.28
C LEU A 11 -16.74 -1.25 40.21
N CYS A 12 -16.57 -0.02 39.70
CA CYS A 12 -17.20 0.44 38.47
C CYS A 12 -16.57 -0.28 37.27
N ALA A 13 -17.41 -0.87 36.43
CA ALA A 13 -17.14 -1.06 35.00
C ALA A 13 -18.54 -1.06 34.36
N GLY A 14 -18.98 -0.01 33.66
CA GLY A 14 -18.29 0.58 32.51
C GLY A 14 -18.86 -0.07 31.25
N LEU A 15 -20.07 0.37 30.87
CA LEU A 15 -20.72 0.10 29.58
C LEU A 15 -19.77 0.41 28.41
N VAL A 16 -19.65 -0.47 27.42
CA VAL A 16 -19.63 -0.05 26.02
C VAL A 16 -20.33 -1.09 25.14
N LEU A 17 -21.39 -0.61 24.51
CA LEU A 17 -22.14 -1.18 23.41
C LEU A 17 -21.43 -0.85 22.09
N SER A 18 -21.09 -1.84 21.27
CA SER A 18 -20.89 -1.72 19.81
C SER A 18 -20.64 -3.14 19.28
N GLY A 19 -21.40 -3.69 18.34
CA GLY A 19 -21.79 -3.13 17.05
C GLY A 19 -21.27 -4.12 16.01
N LEU A 20 -22.01 -5.22 15.82
CA LEU A 20 -21.68 -6.30 14.89
C LEU A 20 -21.94 -5.80 13.45
N PHE A 21 -20.92 -5.29 12.75
CA PHE A 21 -21.06 -4.97 11.33
C PHE A 21 -20.87 -6.24 10.49
N ILE A 22 -21.99 -6.79 10.02
CA ILE A 22 -22.03 -7.75 8.92
C ILE A 22 -22.02 -6.92 7.63
N PHE A 23 -20.92 -6.95 6.87
CA PHE A 23 -20.91 -6.37 5.53
C PHE A 23 -21.55 -7.36 4.55
N SER A 24 -22.84 -7.18 4.30
CA SER A 24 -23.50 -7.67 3.09
C SER A 24 -23.30 -6.65 1.98
N SER A 25 -22.45 -6.93 1.00
CA SER A 25 -22.45 -6.17 -0.25
C SER A 25 -23.20 -6.96 -1.32
N SER A 26 -24.31 -6.39 -1.77
CA SER A 26 -25.02 -6.81 -2.97
C SER A 26 -25.10 -5.63 -3.92
N TYR A 27 -24.81 -5.93 -5.20
CA TYR A 27 -25.29 -5.31 -6.44
C TYR A 27 -24.39 -4.39 -7.28
N ALA A 28 -24.31 -4.85 -8.53
CA ALA A 28 -24.48 -4.15 -9.81
C ALA A 28 -23.28 -3.47 -10.47
N THR A 29 -22.56 -4.30 -11.23
CA THR A 29 -22.07 -4.11 -12.61
C THR A 29 -21.84 -2.67 -13.10
N ASN A 30 -20.57 -2.28 -13.20
CA ASN A 30 -20.03 -1.50 -14.32
C ASN A 30 -18.48 -1.51 -14.29
N ASN A 31 -17.87 -2.05 -15.35
CA ASN A 31 -16.43 -2.27 -15.56
C ASN A 31 -15.74 -3.17 -14.53
N ASP A 32 -16.18 -4.42 -14.47
CA ASP A 32 -15.67 -5.46 -13.57
C ASP A 32 -14.13 -5.53 -13.59
N ALA A 33 -13.52 -5.10 -12.48
CA ALA A 33 -12.21 -5.55 -12.11
C ALA A 33 -12.33 -7.06 -11.84
N ASN A 34 -11.93 -7.87 -12.83
CA ASN A 34 -11.91 -9.32 -12.69
C ASN A 34 -11.06 -9.67 -11.45
N ASN A 35 -11.71 -10.18 -10.40
CA ASN A 35 -11.07 -10.62 -9.17
C ASN A 35 -10.42 -11.99 -9.41
N ASP A 36 -9.35 -12.01 -10.20
CA ASP A 36 -8.55 -13.21 -10.36
C ASP A 36 -7.65 -13.40 -9.12
N ASN A 37 -8.12 -14.30 -8.24
CA ASN A 37 -7.41 -15.04 -7.20
C ASN A 37 -6.41 -14.25 -6.32
N GLN A 38 -6.87 -13.84 -5.14
CA GLN A 38 -6.02 -13.50 -4.00
C GLN A 38 -5.27 -14.74 -3.48
N GLN A 39 -4.31 -15.26 -4.23
CA GLN A 39 -3.30 -16.11 -3.63
C GLN A 39 -2.25 -15.20 -3.00
N VAL A 40 -2.42 -14.90 -1.71
CA VAL A 40 -1.33 -14.36 -0.88
C VAL A 40 -0.20 -15.38 -1.01
N ALA A 41 0.91 -14.99 -1.66
CA ALA A 41 2.00 -15.93 -1.85
C ALA A 41 2.53 -16.32 -0.46
N ALA A 42 2.39 -17.60 -0.11
CA ALA A 42 3.09 -18.17 1.02
C ALA A 42 4.60 -17.91 0.82
N THR A 43 5.33 -17.77 1.92
CA THR A 43 6.79 -17.59 1.88
C THR A 43 7.41 -18.58 0.90
N PRO A 44 8.15 -18.14 -0.13
CA PRO A 44 8.81 -19.06 -1.05
C PRO A 44 9.64 -20.08 -0.26
N THR A 45 9.51 -21.35 -0.59
CA THR A 45 10.17 -22.46 0.13
C THR A 45 11.70 -22.40 0.09
N ASN A 46 12.28 -21.56 -0.78
CA ASN A 46 13.71 -21.32 -0.88
C ASN A 46 14.10 -19.95 -0.32
N ASN A 47 15.08 -19.94 0.59
CA ASN A 47 15.65 -18.79 1.32
C ASN A 47 16.27 -17.66 0.45
N THR A 48 16.05 -17.64 -0.86
CA THR A 48 16.31 -16.51 -1.75
C THR A 48 15.17 -15.50 -1.60
N ARG A 49 15.16 -14.87 -0.43
CA ARG A 49 14.49 -13.60 -0.13
C ARG A 49 14.72 -12.65 -1.31
N ILE A 50 13.79 -11.74 -1.56
CA ILE A 50 13.71 -10.61 -2.51
C ILE A 50 14.98 -9.73 -2.66
N VAL A 51 16.17 -10.32 -2.57
CA VAL A 51 17.47 -9.70 -2.30
C VAL A 51 18.04 -9.07 -3.55
N GLY A 52 18.69 -7.93 -3.34
CA GLY A 52 19.24 -7.09 -4.38
C GLY A 52 18.46 -5.79 -4.50
N THR A 53 18.78 -5.05 -5.56
CA THR A 53 18.15 -3.78 -5.88
C THR A 53 16.95 -4.03 -6.81
N TRP A 54 15.83 -3.42 -6.48
CA TRP A 54 14.58 -3.53 -7.23
C TRP A 54 14.00 -2.15 -7.47
N GLU A 55 13.58 -1.88 -8.69
CA GLU A 55 13.03 -0.59 -9.11
C GLU A 55 11.55 -0.74 -9.41
N LEU A 56 10.75 0.20 -8.92
CA LEU A 56 9.35 0.27 -9.30
C LEU A 56 9.25 0.57 -10.80
N THR A 57 8.36 -0.14 -11.49
CA THR A 57 7.97 0.19 -12.86
C THR A 57 6.51 0.65 -12.89
N ASN A 58 6.19 1.56 -13.80
CA ASN A 58 4.81 1.91 -14.07
C ASN A 58 4.08 0.87 -14.94
N LYS A 59 4.82 -0.05 -15.57
CA LYS A 59 4.24 -1.14 -16.38
C LYS A 59 3.43 -2.07 -15.49
N ASP A 60 2.15 -2.24 -15.83
CA ASP A 60 1.17 -3.07 -15.12
C ASP A 60 0.93 -2.66 -13.65
N SER A 61 1.56 -1.57 -13.18
CA SER A 61 1.29 -0.98 -11.88
C SER A 61 0.06 -0.07 -11.96
N TYR A 62 -0.73 -0.04 -10.89
CA TYR A 62 -1.96 0.74 -10.85
C TYR A 62 -2.37 1.12 -9.43
N ALA A 63 -3.20 2.14 -9.34
CA ALA A 63 -3.94 2.49 -8.14
C ALA A 63 -5.45 2.29 -8.37
N ILE A 64 -6.16 2.00 -7.28
CA ILE A 64 -7.61 2.18 -7.22
C ILE A 64 -7.85 3.48 -6.46
N VAL A 65 -8.44 4.45 -7.15
CA VAL A 65 -8.89 5.71 -6.57
C VAL A 65 -10.40 5.70 -6.40
N ARG A 66 -10.89 6.36 -5.36
CA ARG A 66 -12.29 6.34 -4.97
C ARG A 66 -12.81 7.76 -4.77
N ASN A 67 -13.94 8.07 -5.39
CA ASN A 67 -14.65 9.29 -5.08
C ASN A 67 -15.17 9.22 -3.62
N PRO A 68 -14.81 10.16 -2.75
CA PRO A 68 -15.15 10.08 -1.32
C PRO A 68 -16.65 10.27 -1.06
N ARG A 69 -17.39 10.93 -1.96
CA ARG A 69 -18.83 11.18 -1.82
C ARG A 69 -19.68 10.04 -2.36
N THR A 70 -19.31 9.48 -3.50
CA THR A 70 -20.11 8.43 -4.17
C THR A 70 -19.60 7.02 -3.90
N HIS A 71 -18.41 6.89 -3.31
CA HIS A 71 -17.67 5.64 -3.12
C HIS A 71 -17.36 4.87 -4.42
N LYS A 72 -17.57 5.49 -5.59
CA LYS A 72 -17.25 4.89 -6.87
C LYS A 72 -15.73 4.81 -7.03
N GLU A 73 -15.26 3.62 -7.38
CA GLU A 73 -13.85 3.30 -7.57
C GLU A 73 -13.46 3.31 -9.04
N TYR A 74 -12.22 3.72 -9.31
CA TYR A 74 -11.64 3.81 -10.63
C TYR A 74 -10.23 3.25 -10.60
N LYS A 75 -9.90 2.42 -11.60
CA LYS A 75 -8.54 1.92 -11.79
C LYS A 75 -7.77 2.89 -12.66
N VAL A 76 -6.67 3.43 -12.12
CA VAL A 76 -5.77 4.34 -12.83
C VAL A 76 -4.36 3.74 -12.89
N GLY A 77 -3.69 3.92 -14.01
CA GLY A 77 -2.25 3.74 -14.09
C GLY A 77 -1.54 4.98 -13.58
N PHE A 78 -0.22 5.00 -13.71
CA PHE A 78 0.55 6.23 -13.52
C PHE A 78 1.69 6.32 -14.52
N ILE A 79 2.14 7.54 -14.76
CA ILE A 79 3.45 7.82 -15.34
C ILE A 79 4.29 8.56 -14.31
N ILE A 80 5.59 8.62 -14.57
CA ILE A 80 6.55 9.24 -13.65
C ILE A 80 6.90 10.63 -14.20
N ASP A 81 6.65 11.67 -13.42
CA ASP A 81 7.06 13.02 -13.78
C ASP A 81 8.54 13.25 -13.52
N ARG A 82 9.36 13.24 -14.56
CA ARG A 82 10.81 13.42 -14.42
C ARG A 82 11.23 14.86 -14.12
N TYR A 83 10.28 15.79 -14.06
CA TYR A 83 10.50 17.22 -13.86
C TYR A 83 9.95 17.74 -12.53
N ASP A 84 9.21 16.92 -11.78
CA ASP A 84 8.67 17.23 -10.46
C ASP A 84 8.87 16.02 -9.54
N ASP A 85 10.06 15.92 -8.93
CA ASP A 85 10.44 14.91 -7.92
C ASP A 85 10.07 13.45 -8.26
N TYR A 86 9.93 13.10 -9.54
CA TYR A 86 9.58 11.73 -9.98
C TYR A 86 8.22 11.24 -9.43
N LYS A 87 7.28 12.17 -9.19
CA LYS A 87 5.93 11.87 -8.70
C LYS A 87 5.09 11.04 -9.67
N PHE A 88 4.14 10.31 -9.11
CA PHE A 88 3.22 9.46 -9.87
C PHE A 88 2.01 10.23 -10.31
N LEU A 89 2.00 10.57 -11.58
CA LEU A 89 0.88 11.27 -12.18
C LEU A 89 -0.12 10.26 -12.78
N PRO A 90 -1.42 10.38 -12.47
CA PRO A 90 -2.43 9.43 -12.87
C PRO A 90 -2.71 9.46 -14.38
N VAL A 91 -2.91 8.28 -14.93
CA VAL A 91 -3.32 8.08 -16.33
C VAL A 91 -4.42 7.03 -16.41
N ASP A 92 -5.20 7.07 -17.49
CA ASP A 92 -6.13 5.99 -17.80
C ASP A 92 -5.33 4.69 -17.99
N PHE A 93 -5.75 3.63 -17.30
CA PHE A 93 -4.99 2.38 -17.27
C PHE A 93 -4.95 1.66 -18.64
N LYS A 94 -5.91 1.93 -19.52
CA LYS A 94 -6.01 1.30 -20.85
C LYS A 94 -5.33 2.13 -21.93
N THR A 95 -5.58 3.44 -21.94
CA THR A 95 -5.11 4.34 -23.02
C THR A 95 -3.77 4.99 -22.69
N GLY A 96 -3.42 5.12 -21.40
CA GLY A 96 -2.25 5.86 -20.95
C GLY A 96 -2.38 7.38 -21.03
N GLU A 97 -3.57 7.89 -21.36
CA GLU A 97 -3.85 9.32 -21.40
C GLU A 97 -3.91 9.93 -20.00
N ARG A 98 -3.51 11.19 -19.87
CA ARG A 98 -3.56 11.93 -18.60
C ARG A 98 -4.97 11.95 -18.04
N VAL A 99 -5.08 11.73 -16.73
CA VAL A 99 -6.33 11.81 -16.00
C VAL A 99 -6.22 12.87 -14.92
N ASP A 100 -7.20 13.75 -14.85
CA ASP A 100 -7.34 14.72 -13.77
C ASP A 100 -8.15 14.10 -12.62
N LEU A 101 -7.56 14.02 -11.42
CA LEU A 101 -8.21 13.47 -10.23
C LEU A 101 -9.36 14.34 -9.75
N ARG A 102 -9.34 15.65 -10.04
CA ARG A 102 -10.43 16.55 -9.69
C ARG A 102 -11.67 16.20 -10.50
N SER A 103 -11.51 16.00 -11.79
CA SER A 103 -12.58 15.56 -12.68
C SER A 103 -13.03 14.12 -12.39
N LEU A 104 -12.12 13.21 -12.08
CA LEU A 104 -12.43 11.79 -11.88
C LEU A 104 -13.10 11.51 -10.52
N VAL A 105 -12.54 12.04 -9.44
CA VAL A 105 -12.92 11.70 -8.07
C VAL A 105 -13.13 12.92 -7.16
N GLY A 106 -13.04 14.15 -7.68
CA GLY A 106 -13.25 15.37 -6.89
C GLY A 106 -12.11 15.67 -5.93
N HIS A 107 -10.88 15.33 -6.29
CA HIS A 107 -9.68 15.52 -5.49
C HIS A 107 -8.74 16.51 -6.16
N ASP A 108 -8.29 17.52 -5.42
CA ASP A 108 -7.58 18.67 -5.99
C ASP A 108 -6.06 18.45 -6.16
N ASP A 109 -5.51 17.33 -5.66
CA ASP A 109 -4.12 16.97 -5.91
C ASP A 109 -3.98 16.35 -7.32
N ASP A 110 -2.84 16.56 -7.96
CA ASP A 110 -2.56 16.19 -9.35
C ASP A 110 -1.74 14.89 -9.50
N ASP A 111 -1.30 14.32 -8.38
CA ASP A 111 -0.51 13.10 -8.28
C ASP A 111 -1.14 12.05 -7.34
N LEU A 112 -0.45 10.92 -7.17
CA LEU A 112 -0.90 9.78 -6.34
C LEU A 112 -0.18 9.69 -4.99
N ASP A 113 0.48 10.73 -4.50
CA ASP A 113 1.27 10.77 -3.26
C ASP A 113 2.36 9.68 -3.18
N ASP A 114 3.04 9.40 -4.29
CA ASP A 114 4.24 8.54 -4.31
C ASP A 114 5.20 9.01 -5.41
N GLU A 115 6.47 8.67 -5.22
CA GLU A 115 7.57 9.00 -6.12
C GLU A 115 8.31 7.74 -6.57
N LEU A 116 9.07 7.85 -7.66
CA LEU A 116 9.87 6.75 -8.17
C LEU A 116 10.94 6.35 -7.14
N HIS A 117 10.83 5.13 -6.66
CA HIS A 117 11.76 4.58 -5.69
C HIS A 117 12.28 3.20 -6.08
N ARG A 118 13.39 2.86 -5.43
CA ARG A 118 14.00 1.54 -5.40
C ARG A 118 14.03 1.03 -3.96
N PHE A 119 14.07 -0.29 -3.85
CA PHE A 119 14.43 -0.95 -2.62
C PHE A 119 15.71 -1.76 -2.80
N ASP A 120 16.64 -1.57 -1.88
CA ASP A 120 17.72 -2.53 -1.64
C ASP A 120 17.26 -3.48 -0.53
N PHE A 121 17.08 -4.77 -0.85
CA PHE A 121 16.76 -5.79 0.15
C PHE A 121 17.99 -6.65 0.46
N TYR A 122 18.30 -6.80 1.74
CA TYR A 122 19.47 -7.53 2.22
C TYR A 122 19.10 -8.89 2.81
N ARG A 123 20.04 -9.85 2.80
CA ARG A 123 19.78 -11.22 3.27
C ARG A 123 19.44 -11.29 4.76
N ASN A 124 19.95 -10.37 5.57
CA ASN A 124 19.70 -10.29 7.01
C ASN A 124 18.30 -9.74 7.36
N GLY A 125 17.45 -9.40 6.37
CA GLY A 125 16.11 -8.86 6.60
C GLY A 125 16.06 -7.34 6.77
N THR A 126 17.17 -6.63 6.58
CA THR A 126 17.16 -5.17 6.47
C THR A 126 16.89 -4.74 5.03
N MET A 127 16.44 -3.51 4.86
CA MET A 127 16.23 -2.89 3.56
C MET A 127 16.54 -1.39 3.60
N SER A 128 16.75 -0.80 2.44
CA SER A 128 16.86 0.65 2.27
C SER A 128 15.91 1.11 1.17
N VAL A 129 15.31 2.29 1.37
CA VAL A 129 14.59 3.02 0.33
C VAL A 129 15.59 3.90 -0.41
N ILE A 130 15.46 3.97 -1.72
CA ILE A 130 16.31 4.82 -2.56
C ILE A 130 15.37 5.56 -3.51
N GLU A 131 15.23 6.85 -3.30
CA GLU A 131 14.39 7.72 -4.11
C GLU A 131 15.21 8.38 -5.21
N ARG A 132 14.52 8.88 -6.23
CA ARG A 132 15.15 9.57 -7.33
C ARG A 132 14.91 11.07 -7.16
N GLU A 133 15.98 11.82 -6.93
CA GLU A 133 15.90 13.28 -6.80
C GLU A 133 15.68 13.94 -8.17
N ASP A 134 15.20 15.19 -8.19
CA ASP A 134 15.05 16.07 -9.36
C ASP A 134 16.21 16.01 -10.37
N ASN A 135 17.45 15.96 -9.88
CA ASN A 135 18.66 15.90 -10.71
C ASN A 135 18.86 14.53 -11.41
N GLY A 136 17.92 13.60 -11.22
CA GLY A 136 17.88 12.25 -11.77
C GLY A 136 18.79 11.24 -11.08
N ARG A 137 19.49 11.63 -10.01
CA ARG A 137 20.32 10.74 -9.20
C ARG A 137 19.48 9.95 -8.23
N TRP A 138 19.92 8.72 -8.00
CA TRP A 138 19.38 7.88 -6.94
C TRP A 138 20.05 8.24 -5.63
N LYS A 139 19.24 8.60 -4.64
CA LYS A 139 19.70 8.89 -3.29
C LYS A 139 19.05 7.92 -2.33
N ARG A 140 19.87 7.36 -1.45
CA ARG A 140 19.39 6.52 -0.37
C ARG A 140 18.74 7.43 0.66
N ASP A 141 17.52 7.07 1.06
CA ASP A 141 16.86 7.68 2.21
C ASP A 141 17.62 7.31 3.49
N ASP A 142 17.75 8.25 4.43
CA ASP A 142 18.43 8.03 5.70
C ASP A 142 17.69 6.99 6.57
N ASP A 143 16.42 6.73 6.23
CA ASP A 143 15.54 5.76 6.82
C ASP A 143 15.98 4.31 6.56
N THR A 144 16.52 3.64 7.59
CA THR A 144 16.77 2.20 7.53
C THR A 144 15.46 1.43 7.74
N GLY A 145 15.20 0.43 6.89
CA GLY A 145 14.04 -0.42 6.98
C GLY A 145 14.33 -1.88 7.33
N VAL A 146 13.29 -2.60 7.70
CA VAL A 146 13.30 -4.06 7.83
C VAL A 146 12.13 -4.66 7.06
N TYR A 147 12.32 -5.85 6.54
CA TYR A 147 11.30 -6.60 5.83
C TYR A 147 11.28 -8.05 6.26
N GLY A 148 10.17 -8.74 5.95
CA GLY A 148 10.10 -10.16 6.15
C GLY A 148 8.78 -10.75 5.67
N PHE A 149 8.69 -12.07 5.79
CA PHE A 149 7.50 -12.83 5.46
C PHE A 149 6.87 -13.38 6.74
N ARG A 150 5.55 -13.42 6.75
CA ARG A 150 4.71 -13.97 7.81
C ARG A 150 3.62 -14.83 7.19
N ARG A 151 2.85 -15.48 8.06
CA ARG A 151 1.74 -16.34 7.66
C ARG A 151 0.65 -15.59 6.88
N ASP A 152 0.53 -14.28 7.12
CA ASP A 152 -0.43 -13.36 6.51
C ASP A 152 0.15 -12.53 5.35
N GLY A 153 1.40 -12.78 4.94
CA GLY A 153 2.00 -12.16 3.76
C GLY A 153 3.37 -11.55 4.00
N PHE A 154 3.62 -10.38 3.42
CA PHE A 154 4.89 -9.66 3.46
C PHE A 154 4.75 -8.40 4.31
N PHE A 155 5.79 -8.03 5.03
CA PHE A 155 5.78 -6.76 5.77
C PHE A 155 7.04 -5.96 5.47
N MET A 156 6.88 -4.65 5.54
CA MET A 156 7.96 -3.68 5.55
C MET A 156 7.76 -2.73 6.73
N LYS A 157 8.87 -2.28 7.30
CA LYS A 157 8.91 -1.19 8.28
C LYS A 157 10.05 -0.27 7.89
N ILE A 158 9.77 0.99 7.64
CA ILE A 158 10.74 2.03 7.29
C ILE A 158 10.65 3.09 8.40
N ASP A 159 11.78 3.50 8.97
CA ASP A 159 11.93 4.61 9.93
C ASP A 159 10.87 4.73 11.04
N GLY A 160 10.91 3.82 12.01
CA GLY A 160 10.09 3.92 13.23
C GLY A 160 8.57 3.80 13.02
N LYS A 161 8.07 4.02 11.80
CA LYS A 161 6.66 4.02 11.37
C LYS A 161 6.07 2.63 11.59
N THR A 162 4.75 2.60 11.72
CA THR A 162 4.01 1.35 11.86
C THR A 162 4.33 0.41 10.70
N ARG A 163 4.46 -0.88 11.02
CA ARG A 163 4.67 -1.93 10.02
C ARG A 163 3.55 -1.85 8.97
N LYS A 164 3.94 -1.72 7.70
CA LYS A 164 3.03 -1.85 6.56
C LYS A 164 2.93 -3.33 6.23
N ASN A 165 1.75 -3.92 6.45
CA ASN A 165 1.45 -5.27 5.98
C ASN A 165 1.01 -5.16 4.51
N LEU A 166 1.71 -5.88 3.65
CA LEU A 166 1.54 -5.87 2.20
C LEU A 166 1.32 -7.30 1.73
N GLN A 167 0.57 -7.45 0.64
CA GLN A 167 0.59 -8.72 -0.09
C GLN A 167 1.73 -8.67 -1.10
N VAL A 168 2.43 -9.79 -1.26
CA VAL A 168 3.48 -9.93 -2.28
C VAL A 168 3.09 -11.06 -3.24
N ARG A 169 3.34 -10.84 -4.53
CA ARG A 169 3.18 -11.85 -5.58
C ARG A 169 4.44 -11.88 -6.43
N PHE A 170 5.13 -13.02 -6.47
CA PHE A 170 6.26 -13.20 -7.38
C PHE A 170 5.73 -13.56 -8.77
N ILE A 171 6.12 -12.79 -9.78
CA ILE A 171 5.77 -13.05 -11.18
C ILE A 171 6.82 -13.99 -11.78
N ASN A 172 8.09 -13.67 -11.56
CA ASN A 172 9.24 -14.48 -11.97
C ASN A 172 10.46 -14.14 -11.07
N ASN A 173 11.63 -14.69 -11.37
CA ASN A 173 12.85 -14.47 -10.58
C ASN A 173 13.36 -13.02 -10.57
N ASN A 174 12.92 -12.21 -11.51
CA ASN A 174 13.33 -10.82 -11.71
C ASN A 174 12.16 -9.83 -11.53
N GLU A 175 10.97 -10.30 -11.14
CA GLU A 175 9.78 -9.45 -11.03
C GLU A 175 8.84 -9.92 -9.92
N PHE A 176 8.37 -8.96 -9.12
CA PHE A 176 7.32 -9.17 -8.13
C PHE A 176 6.41 -7.96 -8.04
N GLU A 177 5.27 -8.14 -7.39
CA GLU A 177 4.33 -7.07 -7.06
C GLU A 177 4.15 -6.96 -5.56
N LEU A 178 3.98 -5.73 -5.08
CA LEU A 178 3.47 -5.42 -3.76
C LEU A 178 2.08 -4.81 -3.89
N THR A 179 1.15 -5.32 -3.11
CA THR A 179 -0.19 -4.74 -2.98
C THR A 179 -0.34 -4.10 -1.60
N GLN A 180 -0.64 -2.81 -1.60
CA GLN A 180 -0.97 -2.01 -0.43
C GLN A 180 -2.46 -1.68 -0.45
N THR A 181 -3.15 -1.97 0.66
CA THR A 181 -4.58 -1.70 0.85
C THR A 181 -4.88 -0.88 2.12
N LYS A 182 -3.87 -0.68 2.97
CA LYS A 182 -3.96 0.17 4.16
C LYS A 182 -3.02 1.35 3.96
N PHE A 183 -3.58 2.55 3.94
CA PHE A 183 -2.83 3.80 3.83
C PHE A 183 -2.78 4.48 5.21
N ASN A 184 -1.92 5.47 5.39
CA ASN A 184 -1.92 6.23 6.65
C ASN A 184 -3.10 7.19 6.61
N ASP A 185 -4.11 6.93 7.44
CA ASP A 185 -5.42 7.58 7.41
C ASP A 185 -5.43 8.95 8.12
N ASN A 186 -4.30 9.38 8.70
CA ASN A 186 -4.21 10.67 9.38
C ASN A 186 -4.32 11.86 8.40
N ASP A 187 -4.01 11.64 7.12
CA ASP A 187 -4.32 12.59 6.05
C ASP A 187 -5.62 12.15 5.37
N LEU A 188 -6.73 12.70 5.84
CA LEU A 188 -8.12 12.47 5.41
C LEU A 188 -8.42 12.80 3.91
N ARG A 189 -7.41 12.75 3.04
CA ARG A 189 -7.44 13.10 1.60
C ARG A 189 -7.32 11.91 0.65
N ARG A 190 -6.96 10.73 1.14
CA ARG A 190 -6.53 9.62 0.27
C ARG A 190 -7.72 8.97 -0.45
N ILE A 191 -8.00 9.50 -1.64
CA ILE A 191 -8.81 8.83 -2.67
C ILE A 191 -8.22 7.46 -3.03
N VAL A 192 -6.90 7.26 -2.88
CA VAL A 192 -6.24 6.00 -3.17
C VAL A 192 -6.55 4.97 -2.08
N VAL A 193 -7.26 3.90 -2.45
CA VAL A 193 -7.67 2.81 -1.55
C VAL A 193 -6.92 1.51 -1.78
N LYS A 194 -6.20 1.41 -2.91
CA LYS A 194 -5.30 0.29 -3.22
C LYS A 194 -4.20 0.75 -4.16
N LYS A 195 -2.98 0.26 -3.95
CA LYS A 195 -1.87 0.36 -4.91
C LYS A 195 -1.33 -1.03 -5.19
N VAL A 196 -1.14 -1.36 -6.46
CA VAL A 196 -0.41 -2.54 -6.93
C VAL A 196 0.81 -2.04 -7.67
N MET A 197 1.96 -2.35 -7.08
CA MET A 197 3.26 -1.83 -7.48
C MET A 197 4.14 -2.96 -7.95
N ARG A 198 4.48 -2.98 -9.23
CA ARG A 198 5.38 -3.96 -9.83
C ARG A 198 6.83 -3.49 -9.73
N TYR A 199 7.70 -4.38 -9.30
CA TYR A 199 9.11 -4.16 -9.17
C TYR A 199 9.89 -5.09 -10.08
N VAL A 200 10.88 -4.52 -10.74
CA VAL A 200 11.81 -5.25 -11.62
C VAL A 200 13.20 -5.24 -11.01
N ARG A 201 13.92 -6.35 -11.15
CA ARG A 201 15.27 -6.49 -10.61
C ARG A 201 16.24 -5.61 -11.39
N VAL A 202 16.99 -4.78 -10.69
CA VAL A 202 18.05 -3.97 -11.29
C VAL A 202 19.29 -4.83 -11.44
N THR A 203 19.61 -5.22 -12.68
CA THR A 203 20.92 -5.81 -13.00
C THR A 203 21.89 -4.67 -13.27
N ARG A 204 22.83 -4.43 -12.36
CA ARG A 204 23.95 -3.52 -12.64
C ARG A 204 24.74 -4.12 -13.80
N LYS A 205 24.88 -3.37 -14.90
CA LYS A 205 25.88 -3.65 -15.94
C LYS A 205 27.25 -3.19 -15.46
#